data_AF-A0AAV0ILK5-F1
#
_entry.id   AF-A0AAV0ILK5-F1
#
_cell.length_a   1.000
_cell.length_b   1.000
_cell.length_c   1.000
_cell.angle_alpha   90.00
_cell.angle_beta   90.00
_cell.angle_gamma   90.00
#
_symmetry.space_group_name_H-M   'P 1'
#
loop_
_entity.id
_entity.type
_entity.pdbx_description
1 polymer ?
#
loop_
_entity_poly.entity_id
_entity_poly.type
_entity_poly.pdbx_seq_one_letter_code
_entity_poly.pdbx_strand_id
1 'polypeptide(L)'
;MAARAWIETDETAKEMLSRVLTKSPPFQFRPPLHRLPLRAGNVVEITGPSPSAKTHILIHAAIDCILPGQWKGVDYGGLDRLVVYIDLDCKFDVLRLSHLLKLRITEAGSGLLFDDGEELHSLCMKRFLYVRCYSSLEFLSALKTLHHQLVERVVEEEVEEGSGVHCLMIDNIGAFHWMDRAVSSAAKSLPGCNGRRGISLDSIVEAVVREMKKVLVVHPMLVMVTKATVLGGDRSGSNDVTQNSSYREFMPLVWQSFVTHRLLVRAVDDDSCEQTRYLLEWLLSSPRSFVERFLVKDAGLSCDL
;
A
#
# COMPACT_ATOMS: atom_id res chain seq x y z
N MET A 1 25.54 -7.92 42.31
CA MET A 1 25.54 -7.77 40.84
C MET A 1 25.96 -6.35 40.50
N ALA A 2 27.05 -6.18 39.74
CA ALA A 2 27.63 -4.87 39.47
C ALA A 2 26.93 -4.18 38.28
N ALA A 3 26.60 -2.89 38.41
CA ALA A 3 25.89 -2.09 37.40
C ALA A 3 26.56 -2.06 36.01
N ARG A 4 27.84 -2.45 35.90
CA ARG A 4 28.56 -2.57 34.62
C ARG A 4 28.03 -3.69 33.73
N ALA A 5 27.55 -4.80 34.31
CA ALA A 5 26.97 -5.91 33.54
C ALA A 5 25.62 -5.55 32.88
N TRP A 6 24.98 -4.44 33.29
CA TRP A 6 23.77 -3.90 32.66
C TRP A 6 24.06 -2.93 31.50
N ILE A 7 25.32 -2.51 31.35
CA ILE A 7 25.75 -1.52 30.33
C ILE A 7 26.69 -2.20 29.31
N GLU A 8 26.82 -3.53 29.35
CA GLU A 8 27.54 -4.26 28.32
C GLU A 8 26.78 -4.12 26.99
N THR A 9 27.51 -3.77 25.93
CA THR A 9 26.96 -3.62 24.59
C THR A 9 26.59 -5.01 24.06
N ASP A 10 25.29 -5.30 23.99
CA ASP A 10 24.76 -6.60 23.54
C ASP A 10 25.05 -6.89 22.04
N GLU A 11 25.19 -5.84 21.21
CA GLU A 11 25.39 -5.98 19.76
C GLU A 11 26.09 -4.73 19.21
N THR A 12 27.01 -4.89 18.25
CA THR A 12 27.59 -3.77 17.52
C THR A 12 26.61 -3.25 16.45
N ALA A 13 26.72 -1.97 16.06
CA ALA A 13 25.89 -1.41 14.99
C ALA A 13 26.01 -2.18 13.66
N LYS A 14 27.19 -2.75 13.37
CA LYS A 14 27.43 -3.56 12.16
C LYS A 14 26.67 -4.88 12.22
N GLU A 15 26.71 -5.58 13.37
CA GLU A 15 25.98 -6.83 13.58
C GLU A 15 24.48 -6.57 13.49
N MET A 16 23.97 -5.53 14.15
CA MET A 16 22.57 -5.11 14.11
C MET A 16 22.12 -4.83 12.66
N LEU A 17 22.88 -4.04 11.90
CA LEU A 17 22.56 -3.78 10.50
C LEU A 17 22.60 -5.04 9.65
N SER A 18 23.63 -5.88 9.80
CA SER A 18 23.74 -7.13 9.02
C SER A 18 22.55 -8.06 9.26
N ARG A 19 22.12 -8.18 10.51
CA ARG A 19 20.95 -8.95 10.93
C ARG A 19 19.65 -8.35 10.41
N VAL A 20 19.47 -7.03 10.47
CA VAL A 20 18.25 -6.36 9.96
C VAL A 20 18.16 -6.48 8.45
N LEU A 21 19.27 -6.30 7.74
CA LEU A 21 19.32 -6.38 6.28
C LEU A 21 19.06 -7.79 5.75
N THR A 22 19.48 -8.83 6.50
CA THR A 22 19.26 -10.23 6.14
C THR A 22 17.87 -10.72 6.51
N LYS A 23 17.37 -10.38 7.71
CA LYS A 23 16.04 -10.81 8.18
C LYS A 23 14.88 -10.12 7.46
N SER A 24 15.10 -8.96 6.85
CA SER A 24 14.05 -8.19 6.18
C SER A 24 14.59 -7.60 4.88
N PRO A 25 14.75 -8.42 3.83
CA PRO A 25 15.19 -7.92 2.54
C PRO A 25 14.20 -6.89 2.00
N PRO A 26 14.69 -5.87 1.28
CA PRO A 26 13.82 -4.86 0.70
C PRO A 26 12.86 -5.49 -0.32
N PHE A 27 11.69 -4.88 -0.48
CA PHE A 27 10.77 -5.20 -1.56
C PHE A 27 11.35 -4.67 -2.86
N GLN A 28 11.69 -5.57 -3.78
CA GLN A 28 12.18 -5.23 -5.11
C GLN A 28 11.00 -5.24 -6.08
N PHE A 29 10.28 -4.12 -6.13
CA PHE A 29 9.18 -3.96 -7.09
C PHE A 29 9.69 -3.69 -8.49
N ARG A 30 8.83 -3.90 -9.49
CA ARG A 30 9.07 -3.40 -10.84
C ARG A 30 8.70 -1.92 -10.96
N PRO A 31 9.03 -1.27 -12.09
CA PRO A 31 8.59 0.10 -12.32
C PRO A 31 7.07 0.27 -12.15
N PRO A 32 6.60 1.39 -11.57
CA PRO A 32 7.37 2.59 -11.21
C PRO A 32 7.92 2.61 -9.77
N LEU A 33 7.93 1.48 -9.06
CA LEU A 33 8.36 1.42 -7.65
C LEU A 33 9.78 0.86 -7.47
N HIS A 34 10.44 0.44 -8.54
CA HIS A 34 11.72 -0.27 -8.54
C HIS A 34 12.90 0.45 -7.89
N ARG A 35 12.85 1.79 -7.79
CA ARG A 35 13.92 2.59 -7.18
C ARG A 35 13.69 2.87 -5.70
N LEU A 36 12.57 2.42 -5.15
CA LEU A 36 12.19 2.68 -3.76
C LEU A 36 12.76 1.56 -2.87
N PRO A 37 13.62 1.88 -1.88
CA PRO A 37 14.17 0.89 -0.96
C PRO A 37 13.14 0.52 0.13
N LEU A 38 11.97 0.02 -0.28
CA LEU A 38 10.84 -0.28 0.61
C LEU A 38 11.14 -1.52 1.45
N ARG A 39 10.77 -1.47 2.73
CA ARG A 39 10.99 -2.56 3.71
C ARG A 39 9.75 -2.80 4.54
N ALA A 40 9.71 -3.95 5.21
CA ALA A 40 8.75 -4.19 6.28
C ALA A 40 8.80 -3.05 7.31
N GLY A 41 7.63 -2.64 7.79
CA GLY A 41 7.46 -1.49 8.67
C GLY A 41 7.33 -0.14 7.94
N ASN A 42 7.62 -0.08 6.63
CA ASN A 42 7.32 1.13 5.86
C ASN A 42 5.82 1.25 5.60
N VAL A 43 5.34 2.48 5.68
CA VAL A 43 3.99 2.90 5.31
C VAL A 43 4.11 3.86 4.14
N VAL A 44 3.66 3.42 2.97
CA VAL A 44 3.73 4.14 1.70
C VAL A 44 2.34 4.67 1.36
N GLU A 45 2.22 5.99 1.27
CA GLU A 45 1.01 6.67 0.86
C GLU A 45 1.13 7.14 -0.59
N ILE A 46 0.35 6.54 -1.48
CA ILE A 46 0.21 6.89 -2.90
C ILE A 46 -0.95 7.86 -3.03
N THR A 47 -0.61 9.14 -3.16
CA THR A 47 -1.55 10.25 -3.25
C THR A 47 -1.70 10.70 -4.70
N GLY A 48 -2.88 11.17 -5.11
CA GLY A 48 -3.06 11.78 -6.45
C GLY A 48 -4.53 12.08 -6.76
N PRO A 49 -4.80 12.98 -7.72
CA PRO A 49 -6.17 13.27 -8.16
C PRO A 49 -6.83 12.02 -8.75
N SER A 50 -8.15 11.93 -8.73
CA SER A 50 -8.84 10.87 -9.48
C SER A 50 -9.18 11.42 -10.88
N PRO A 51 -8.84 10.72 -11.98
CA PRO A 51 -8.18 9.40 -12.12
C PRO A 51 -6.65 9.49 -12.33
N SER A 52 -5.85 8.93 -11.42
CA SER A 52 -4.36 8.95 -11.52
C SER A 52 -3.72 7.56 -11.42
N ALA A 53 -4.41 6.50 -11.83
CA ALA A 53 -3.88 5.12 -11.87
C ALA A 53 -3.38 4.51 -10.54
N LYS A 54 -3.69 5.10 -9.37
CA LYS A 54 -3.22 4.63 -8.05
C LYS A 54 -3.54 3.15 -7.78
N THR A 55 -4.77 2.74 -8.04
CA THR A 55 -5.22 1.33 -7.91
C THR A 55 -4.45 0.41 -8.85
N HIS A 56 -4.08 0.86 -10.06
CA HIS A 56 -3.25 0.07 -10.97
C HIS A 56 -1.83 -0.13 -10.43
N ILE A 57 -1.25 0.88 -9.78
CA ILE A 57 0.05 0.74 -9.09
C ILE A 57 -0.05 -0.30 -7.98
N LEU A 58 -1.12 -0.28 -7.17
CA LEU A 58 -1.34 -1.32 -6.15
C LEU A 58 -1.52 -2.72 -6.76
N ILE A 59 -2.29 -2.85 -7.84
CA ILE A 59 -2.48 -4.14 -8.54
C ILE A 59 -1.13 -4.70 -9.02
N HIS A 60 -0.29 -3.88 -9.64
CA HIS A 60 1.04 -4.32 -10.08
C HIS A 60 1.96 -4.71 -8.93
N ALA A 61 1.96 -3.91 -7.85
CA ALA A 61 2.70 -4.25 -6.63
C ALA A 61 2.20 -5.54 -6.00
N ALA A 62 0.88 -5.81 -6.04
CA ALA A 62 0.29 -7.04 -5.52
C ALA A 62 0.75 -8.24 -6.33
N ILE A 63 0.76 -8.14 -7.67
CA ILE A 63 1.26 -9.18 -8.57
C ILE A 63 2.72 -9.49 -8.29
N ASP A 64 3.57 -8.46 -8.15
CA ASP A 64 4.99 -8.65 -7.82
C ASP A 64 5.17 -9.33 -6.44
N CYS A 65 4.28 -9.06 -5.48
CA CYS A 65 4.29 -9.73 -4.18
C CYS A 65 3.88 -11.20 -4.26
N ILE A 66 2.74 -11.53 -4.88
CA ILE A 66 2.16 -12.89 -4.84
C ILE A 66 2.88 -13.90 -5.75
N LEU A 67 3.50 -13.42 -6.82
CA LEU A 67 4.26 -14.24 -7.76
C LEU A 67 5.53 -14.77 -7.08
N PRO A 68 5.94 -16.04 -7.30
CA PRO A 68 7.18 -16.56 -6.74
C PRO A 68 8.40 -15.96 -7.45
N GLY A 69 9.56 -16.04 -6.79
CA GLY A 69 10.85 -15.70 -7.42
C GLY A 69 11.17 -16.68 -8.55
N GLN A 70 11.18 -17.98 -8.24
CA GLN A 70 11.40 -19.04 -9.22
C GLN A 70 10.32 -20.12 -9.09
N TRP A 71 9.90 -20.70 -10.20
CA TRP A 71 8.95 -21.82 -10.22
C TRP A 71 9.27 -22.78 -11.36
N LYS A 72 9.40 -24.08 -11.06
CA LYS A 72 9.75 -25.14 -12.03
C LYS A 72 10.94 -24.78 -12.93
N GLY A 73 11.94 -24.08 -12.39
CA GLY A 73 13.16 -23.67 -13.10
C GLY A 73 13.05 -22.39 -13.94
N VAL A 74 11.89 -21.73 -13.96
CA VAL A 74 11.69 -20.41 -14.60
C VAL A 74 11.79 -19.32 -13.54
N ASP A 75 12.53 -18.25 -13.84
CA ASP A 75 12.62 -17.06 -13.00
C ASP A 75 11.49 -16.08 -13.36
N TYR A 76 10.62 -15.82 -12.40
CA TYR A 76 9.49 -14.91 -12.51
C TYR A 76 9.78 -13.55 -11.86
N GLY A 77 10.82 -13.46 -11.04
CA GLY A 77 11.18 -12.23 -10.33
C GLY A 77 10.08 -11.70 -9.42
N GLY A 78 9.25 -12.58 -8.85
CA GLY A 78 8.28 -12.24 -7.81
C GLY A 78 8.86 -12.37 -6.40
N LEU A 79 8.09 -11.99 -5.38
CA LEU A 79 8.57 -11.92 -4.00
C LEU A 79 8.10 -13.06 -3.09
N ASP A 80 7.15 -13.89 -3.55
CA ASP A 80 6.61 -15.03 -2.79
C ASP A 80 5.97 -14.63 -1.45
N ARG A 81 5.11 -13.59 -1.47
CA ARG A 81 4.54 -12.98 -0.26
C ARG A 81 3.01 -12.91 -0.30
N LEU A 82 2.40 -13.15 0.85
CA LEU A 82 0.97 -12.91 1.06
C LEU A 82 0.64 -11.42 0.95
N VAL A 83 -0.42 -11.11 0.21
CA VAL A 83 -1.00 -9.77 0.10
C VAL A 83 -2.37 -9.76 0.74
N VAL A 84 -2.60 -8.82 1.65
CA VAL A 84 -3.93 -8.49 2.17
C VAL A 84 -4.38 -7.18 1.54
N TYR A 85 -5.41 -7.22 0.73
CA TYR A 85 -6.00 -6.08 0.06
C TYR A 85 -7.32 -5.69 0.72
N ILE A 86 -7.37 -4.50 1.32
CA ILE A 86 -8.56 -3.93 1.92
C ILE A 86 -9.14 -2.86 1.00
N ASP A 87 -10.28 -3.17 0.39
CA ASP A 87 -11.03 -2.29 -0.51
C ASP A 87 -12.09 -1.52 0.28
N LEU A 88 -11.89 -0.21 0.39
CA LEU A 88 -12.73 0.73 1.12
C LEU A 88 -13.66 1.53 0.20
N ASP A 89 -13.38 1.58 -1.10
CA ASP A 89 -14.19 2.32 -2.09
C ASP A 89 -14.95 1.36 -3.03
N CYS A 90 -14.83 0.05 -2.83
CA CYS A 90 -15.50 -1.03 -3.57
C CYS A 90 -15.22 -1.00 -5.08
N LYS A 91 -14.05 -0.50 -5.49
CA LYS A 91 -13.66 -0.30 -6.89
C LYS A 91 -12.62 -1.30 -7.38
N PHE A 92 -12.18 -2.23 -6.52
CA PHE A 92 -11.19 -3.21 -6.91
C PHE A 92 -11.75 -4.19 -7.94
N ASP A 93 -11.05 -4.33 -9.06
CA ASP A 93 -11.37 -5.29 -10.11
C ASP A 93 -10.44 -6.51 -10.02
N VAL A 94 -10.98 -7.61 -9.48
CA VAL A 94 -10.25 -8.88 -9.36
C VAL A 94 -9.97 -9.52 -10.72
N LEU A 95 -10.80 -9.26 -11.74
CA LEU A 95 -10.56 -9.75 -13.09
C LEU A 95 -9.36 -9.04 -13.71
N ARG A 96 -9.20 -7.74 -13.43
CA ARG A 96 -8.02 -6.98 -13.84
C ARG A 96 -6.74 -7.53 -13.20
N LEU A 97 -6.75 -7.82 -11.89
CA LEU A 97 -5.64 -8.47 -11.20
C LEU A 97 -5.32 -9.83 -11.85
N SER A 98 -6.33 -10.69 -12.00
CA SER A 98 -6.18 -12.04 -12.55
C SER A 98 -5.63 -12.02 -13.98
N HIS A 99 -6.15 -11.12 -14.82
CA HIS A 99 -5.69 -10.96 -16.20
C HIS A 99 -4.22 -10.52 -16.28
N LEU A 100 -3.84 -9.49 -15.51
CA LEU A 100 -2.46 -9.00 -15.48
C LEU A 100 -1.49 -10.04 -14.90
N LEU A 101 -1.93 -10.83 -13.91
CA LEU A 101 -1.16 -11.95 -13.38
C LEU A 101 -0.92 -13.02 -14.45
N LYS A 102 -1.95 -13.39 -15.22
CA LYS A 102 -1.82 -14.36 -16.34
C LYS A 102 -0.84 -13.86 -17.39
N LEU A 103 -0.94 -12.59 -17.80
CA LEU A 103 0.02 -11.99 -18.73
C LEU A 103 1.46 -12.12 -18.22
N ARG A 104 1.68 -11.77 -16.95
CA ARG A 104 2.99 -11.89 -16.30
C ARG A 104 3.54 -13.31 -16.27
N ILE A 105 2.69 -14.30 -16.01
CA ILE A 105 3.07 -15.71 -16.04
C ILE A 105 3.45 -16.13 -17.46
N THR A 106 2.66 -15.75 -18.47
CA THR A 106 2.91 -16.12 -19.86
C THR A 106 4.14 -15.44 -20.47
N GLU A 107 4.44 -14.20 -20.08
CA GLU A 107 5.60 -13.44 -20.57
C GLU A 107 6.92 -14.10 -20.12
N ALA A 108 7.01 -14.51 -18.85
CA ALA A 108 8.20 -15.16 -18.30
C ALA A 108 8.29 -16.65 -18.67
N GLY A 109 7.14 -17.34 -18.68
CA GLY A 109 7.02 -18.78 -18.89
C GLY A 109 6.84 -19.21 -20.34
N SER A 110 7.48 -18.53 -21.32
CA SER A 110 7.30 -18.75 -22.77
C SER A 110 7.66 -20.16 -23.30
N GLY A 111 7.93 -21.12 -22.42
CA GLY A 111 8.09 -22.55 -22.71
C GLY A 111 7.41 -23.51 -21.72
N LEU A 112 6.55 -23.03 -20.82
CA LEU A 112 5.81 -23.88 -19.90
C LEU A 112 4.58 -24.53 -20.56
N LEU A 113 4.18 -25.69 -20.04
CA LEU A 113 2.92 -26.31 -20.43
C LEU A 113 1.77 -25.44 -19.93
N PHE A 114 0.66 -25.44 -20.68
CA PHE A 114 -0.53 -24.66 -20.31
C PHE A 114 -1.03 -24.99 -18.89
N ASP A 115 -0.94 -26.26 -18.49
CA ASP A 115 -1.34 -26.74 -17.16
C ASP A 115 -0.49 -26.15 -16.03
N ASP A 116 0.83 -26.03 -16.24
CA ASP A 116 1.76 -25.45 -15.26
C ASP A 116 1.45 -23.96 -15.00
N GLY A 117 1.00 -23.24 -16.03
CA GLY A 117 0.63 -21.83 -15.92
C GLY A 117 -0.65 -21.61 -15.11
N GLU A 118 -1.66 -22.46 -15.28
CA GLU A 118 -2.91 -22.39 -14.50
C GLU A 118 -2.68 -22.84 -13.04
N GLU A 119 -1.81 -23.83 -12.80
CA GLU A 119 -1.40 -24.23 -11.45
C GLU A 119 -0.72 -23.06 -10.71
N LEU A 120 0.26 -22.42 -11.37
CA LEU A 120 0.96 -21.26 -10.81
C LEU A 120 0.01 -20.07 -10.57
N HIS A 121 -0.92 -19.82 -11.48
CA HIS A 121 -1.95 -18.79 -11.33
C HIS A 121 -2.80 -19.04 -10.07
N SER A 122 -3.27 -20.27 -9.89
CA SER A 122 -4.06 -20.68 -8.72
C SER A 122 -3.28 -20.49 -7.41
N LEU A 123 -2.00 -20.87 -7.40
CA LEU A 123 -1.12 -20.69 -6.24
C LEU A 123 -0.92 -19.21 -5.89
N CYS A 124 -0.67 -18.36 -6.90
CA CYS A 124 -0.56 -16.90 -6.69
C CYS A 124 -1.86 -16.29 -6.17
N MET A 125 -3.02 -16.74 -6.69
CA MET A 125 -4.33 -16.25 -6.25
C MET A 125 -4.67 -16.66 -4.81
N LYS A 126 -4.20 -17.82 -4.34
CA LYS A 126 -4.36 -18.24 -2.92
C LYS A 126 -3.66 -17.29 -1.96
N ARG A 127 -2.55 -16.67 -2.39
CA ARG A 127 -1.78 -15.70 -1.61
C ARG A 127 -2.37 -14.29 -1.61
N PHE A 128 -3.48 -14.05 -2.32
CA PHE A 128 -4.15 -12.77 -2.38
C PHE A 128 -5.42 -12.79 -1.53
N LEU A 129 -5.37 -12.22 -0.33
CA LEU A 129 -6.53 -12.07 0.55
C LEU A 129 -7.24 -10.75 0.25
N TYR A 130 -8.49 -10.82 -0.19
CA TYR A 130 -9.33 -9.66 -0.46
C TYR A 130 -10.36 -9.45 0.67
N VAL A 131 -10.42 -8.24 1.21
CA VAL A 131 -11.40 -7.82 2.21
C VAL A 131 -12.07 -6.55 1.73
N ARG A 132 -13.39 -6.53 1.74
CA ARG A 132 -14.19 -5.34 1.43
C ARG A 132 -14.78 -4.77 2.71
N CYS A 133 -14.73 -3.45 2.85
CA CYS A 133 -15.37 -2.75 3.95
C CYS A 133 -16.29 -1.66 3.42
N TYR A 134 -17.44 -1.49 4.05
CA TYR A 134 -18.45 -0.49 3.69
C TYR A 134 -18.54 0.66 4.68
N SER A 135 -17.79 0.59 5.78
CA SER A 135 -17.72 1.65 6.79
C SER A 135 -16.39 1.64 7.54
N SER A 136 -16.07 2.76 8.20
CA SER A 136 -14.90 2.87 9.06
C SER A 136 -14.88 1.86 10.21
N LEU A 137 -16.06 1.43 10.69
CA LEU A 137 -16.18 0.43 11.74
C LEU A 137 -15.87 -0.98 11.24
N GLU A 138 -16.34 -1.33 10.03
CA GLU A 138 -15.98 -2.59 9.38
C GLU A 138 -14.48 -2.64 9.10
N PHE A 139 -13.90 -1.54 8.60
CA PHE A 139 -12.47 -1.43 8.38
C PHE A 139 -11.68 -1.62 9.69
N LEU A 140 -12.08 -0.96 10.77
CA LEU A 140 -11.44 -1.15 12.07
C LEU A 140 -11.58 -2.59 12.58
N SER A 141 -12.72 -3.24 12.33
CA SER A 141 -12.96 -4.63 12.71
C SER A 141 -12.09 -5.59 11.91
N ALA A 142 -11.93 -5.35 10.61
CA ALA A 142 -11.03 -6.11 9.74
C ALA A 142 -9.57 -6.01 10.22
N LEU A 143 -9.10 -4.81 10.61
CA LEU A 143 -7.75 -4.65 11.17
C LEU A 143 -7.55 -5.40 12.49
N LYS A 144 -8.57 -5.42 13.36
CA LYS A 144 -8.50 -6.12 14.65
C LYS A 144 -8.45 -7.64 14.50
N THR A 145 -9.14 -8.19 13.51
CA THR A 145 -9.16 -9.63 13.24
C THR A 145 -8.03 -10.09 12.31
N LEU A 146 -7.31 -9.14 11.69
CA LEU A 146 -6.23 -9.41 10.74
C LEU A 146 -5.15 -10.32 11.33
N HIS A 147 -4.74 -10.12 12.58
CA HIS A 147 -3.73 -10.98 13.21
C HIS A 147 -4.14 -12.46 13.20
N HIS A 148 -5.38 -12.77 13.58
CA HIS A 148 -5.89 -14.14 13.59
C HIS A 148 -5.95 -14.73 12.19
N GLN A 149 -6.43 -13.94 11.22
CA GLN A 149 -6.50 -14.38 9.82
C GLN A 149 -5.11 -14.71 9.27
N LEU A 150 -4.09 -13.90 9.58
CA LEU A 150 -2.71 -14.16 9.15
C LEU A 150 -2.13 -15.41 9.81
N VAL A 151 -2.37 -15.62 11.11
CA VAL A 151 -1.89 -16.82 11.82
C VAL A 151 -2.53 -18.09 11.25
N GLU A 152 -3.84 -18.08 11.04
CA GLU A 152 -4.56 -19.22 10.44
C GLU A 152 -4.01 -19.55 9.05
N ARG A 153 -3.70 -18.54 8.23
CA ARG A 153 -3.09 -18.73 6.91
C ARG A 153 -1.67 -19.26 6.97
N VAL A 154 -0.84 -18.78 7.89
CA VAL A 154 0.52 -19.32 8.06
C VAL A 154 0.47 -20.80 8.44
N VAL A 155 -0.46 -21.21 9.31
CA VAL A 155 -0.64 -22.62 9.69
C VAL A 155 -1.13 -23.47 8.51
N GLU A 156 -1.99 -22.93 7.63
CA GLU A 156 -2.40 -23.60 6.39
C GLU A 156 -1.25 -23.72 5.37
N GLU A 157 -0.36 -22.73 5.31
CA GLU A 157 0.73 -22.60 4.33
C GLU A 157 2.08 -23.17 4.79
N GLU A 158 2.22 -23.67 6.02
CA GLU A 158 3.45 -24.29 6.60
C GLU A 158 4.00 -25.53 5.84
N VAL A 159 3.48 -25.81 4.64
CA VAL A 159 4.02 -26.79 3.68
C VAL A 159 5.00 -26.16 2.68
N GLU A 160 5.03 -24.83 2.50
CA GLU A 160 5.99 -24.16 1.60
C GLU A 160 6.67 -22.99 2.32
N GLU A 161 8.00 -22.93 2.26
CA GLU A 161 8.91 -21.97 2.93
C GLU A 161 8.76 -20.51 2.42
N GLY A 162 7.55 -19.96 2.51
CA GLY A 162 7.29 -18.55 2.21
C GLY A 162 7.90 -17.63 3.26
N SER A 163 8.60 -16.59 2.81
CA SER A 163 9.14 -15.54 3.68
C SER A 163 7.99 -14.90 4.47
N GLY A 164 8.02 -14.95 5.81
CA GLY A 164 7.01 -14.41 6.73
C GLY A 164 6.84 -12.87 6.74
N VAL A 165 7.12 -12.21 5.62
CA VAL A 165 6.96 -10.77 5.40
C VAL A 165 5.74 -10.57 4.51
N HIS A 166 4.68 -10.00 5.08
CA HIS A 166 3.41 -9.79 4.38
C HIS A 166 3.34 -8.39 3.71
N CYS A 167 2.37 -8.17 2.84
CA CYS A 167 2.05 -6.84 2.32
C CYS A 167 0.58 -6.50 2.60
N LEU A 168 0.32 -5.34 3.20
CA LEU A 168 -1.02 -4.82 3.46
C LEU A 168 -1.31 -3.65 2.52
N MET A 169 -2.31 -3.79 1.68
CA MET A 169 -2.76 -2.78 0.72
C MET A 169 -4.12 -2.23 1.12
N ILE A 170 -4.29 -0.91 1.13
CA ILE A 170 -5.55 -0.24 1.49
C ILE A 170 -5.95 0.75 0.39
N ASP A 171 -7.12 0.56 -0.22
CA ASP A 171 -7.60 1.37 -1.34
C ASP A 171 -9.06 1.83 -1.14
N ASN A 172 -9.39 3.10 -0.88
CA ASN A 172 -8.51 4.19 -0.47
C ASN A 172 -8.80 4.59 0.99
N ILE A 173 -7.78 5.04 1.73
CA ILE A 173 -7.93 5.34 3.17
C ILE A 173 -8.90 6.50 3.47
N GLY A 174 -9.14 7.35 2.49
CA GLY A 174 -10.02 8.51 2.61
C GLY A 174 -11.50 8.21 2.32
N ALA A 175 -11.87 6.97 1.99
CA ALA A 175 -13.19 6.64 1.43
C ALA A 175 -14.34 7.08 2.34
N PHE A 176 -14.21 6.87 3.65
CA PHE A 176 -15.26 7.18 4.63
C PHE A 176 -15.14 8.55 5.29
N HIS A 177 -14.03 9.28 5.06
CA HIS A 177 -13.71 10.51 5.78
C HIS A 177 -14.84 11.55 5.72
N TRP A 178 -15.41 11.77 4.52
CA TRP A 178 -16.45 12.78 4.34
C TRP A 178 -17.79 12.39 4.96
N MET A 179 -18.15 11.11 4.89
CA MET A 179 -19.38 10.60 5.50
C MET A 179 -19.30 10.67 7.03
N ASP A 180 -18.20 10.19 7.60
CA ASP A 180 -17.98 10.22 9.04
C ASP A 180 -17.92 11.67 9.56
N ARG A 181 -17.39 12.60 8.75
CA ARG A 181 -17.38 14.04 9.06
C ARG A 181 -18.78 14.59 9.17
N ALA A 182 -19.63 14.31 8.18
CA ALA A 182 -21.00 14.77 8.13
C ALA A 182 -21.79 14.26 9.34
N VAL A 183 -21.67 12.96 9.64
CA VAL A 183 -22.32 12.32 10.80
C VAL A 183 -21.85 12.94 12.12
N SER A 184 -20.54 13.14 12.29
CA SER A 184 -19.98 13.77 13.49
C SER A 184 -20.46 15.22 13.66
N SER A 185 -20.60 15.97 12.56
CA SER A 185 -21.11 17.34 12.59
C SER A 185 -22.60 17.41 12.92
N ALA A 186 -23.41 16.52 12.34
CA ALA A 186 -24.85 16.45 12.61
C ALA A 186 -25.13 16.06 14.07
N ALA A 187 -24.38 15.10 14.62
CA ALA A 187 -24.53 14.68 16.02
C ALA A 187 -24.29 15.82 17.02
N LYS A 188 -23.42 16.78 16.68
CA LYS A 188 -23.14 17.97 17.52
C LYS A 188 -24.26 19.02 17.48
N SER A 189 -25.08 19.03 16.43
CA SER A 189 -26.18 20.00 16.28
C SER A 189 -27.51 19.58 16.89
N LEU A 190 -27.68 18.33 17.34
CA LEU A 190 -28.94 17.87 17.94
C LEU A 190 -29.07 18.30 19.43
N PRO A 191 -30.14 19.01 19.81
CA PRO A 191 -30.45 19.31 21.22
C PRO A 191 -30.74 18.02 22.01
N GLY A 192 -30.12 17.84 23.18
CA GLY A 192 -30.35 16.68 24.06
C GLY A 192 -29.27 15.59 24.00
N CYS A 193 -28.31 15.68 23.07
CA CYS A 193 -27.20 14.74 22.93
C CYS A 193 -25.92 15.15 23.70
N ASN A 194 -26.04 15.99 24.74
CA ASN A 194 -24.89 16.56 25.49
C ASN A 194 -23.99 15.54 26.21
N GLY A 195 -24.37 14.25 26.26
CA GLY A 195 -23.61 13.19 26.95
C GLY A 195 -23.06 12.07 26.07
N ARG A 196 -23.49 11.93 24.81
CA ARG A 196 -22.94 10.94 23.90
C ARG A 196 -21.87 11.62 23.05
N ARG A 197 -20.61 11.54 23.51
CA ARG A 197 -19.45 11.84 22.67
C ARG A 197 -19.52 10.91 21.45
N GLY A 198 -20.16 11.37 20.38
CA GLY A 198 -20.08 10.70 19.09
C GLY A 198 -18.60 10.50 18.77
N ILE A 199 -18.25 9.33 18.24
CA ILE A 199 -16.87 8.98 17.93
C ILE A 199 -16.35 10.10 17.02
N SER A 200 -15.35 10.86 17.48
CA SER A 200 -14.77 11.91 16.64
C SER A 200 -14.05 11.25 15.46
N LEU A 201 -14.05 11.92 14.31
CA LEU A 201 -13.23 11.51 13.17
C LEU A 201 -11.78 11.20 13.56
N ASP A 202 -11.19 12.09 14.36
CA ASP A 202 -9.84 11.94 14.86
C ASP A 202 -9.69 10.65 15.68
N SER A 203 -10.69 10.31 16.50
CA SER A 203 -10.70 9.07 17.27
C SER A 203 -10.78 7.81 16.40
N ILE A 204 -11.44 7.85 15.23
CA ILE A 204 -11.50 6.72 14.30
C ILE A 204 -10.14 6.52 13.65
N VAL A 205 -9.56 7.58 13.08
CA VAL A 205 -8.25 7.52 12.42
C VAL A 205 -7.16 7.12 13.43
N GLU A 206 -7.22 7.66 14.65
CA GLU A 206 -6.34 7.24 15.74
C GLU A 206 -6.49 5.75 16.08
N ALA A 207 -7.72 5.24 16.13
CA ALA A 207 -7.97 3.82 16.38
C ALA A 207 -7.40 2.96 15.25
N VAL A 208 -7.64 3.33 13.99
CA VAL A 208 -7.08 2.66 12.81
C VAL A 208 -5.55 2.63 12.88
N VAL A 209 -4.89 3.78 13.07
CA VAL A 209 -3.43 3.86 13.16
C VAL A 209 -2.90 3.05 14.34
N ARG A 210 -3.60 3.07 15.48
CA ARG A 210 -3.22 2.27 16.66
C ARG A 210 -3.29 0.77 16.36
N GLU A 211 -4.35 0.30 15.73
CA GLU A 211 -4.47 -1.13 15.37
C GLU A 211 -3.46 -1.52 14.30
N MET A 212 -3.22 -0.71 13.27
CA MET A 212 -2.18 -0.95 12.27
C MET A 212 -0.79 -1.05 12.90
N LYS A 213 -0.46 -0.16 13.84
CA LYS A 213 0.81 -0.23 14.58
C LYS A 213 0.95 -1.53 15.38
N LYS A 214 -0.11 -2.00 16.04
CA LYS A 214 -0.09 -3.29 16.75
C LYS A 214 0.17 -4.45 15.79
N VAL A 215 -0.53 -4.46 14.65
CA VAL A 215 -0.33 -5.50 13.62
C VAL A 215 1.13 -5.48 13.11
N LEU A 216 1.69 -4.30 12.83
CA LEU A 216 3.06 -4.14 12.34
C LEU A 216 4.15 -4.58 13.33
N VAL A 217 3.86 -4.56 14.64
CA VAL A 217 4.79 -5.06 15.67
C VAL A 217 4.87 -6.58 15.66
N VAL A 218 3.76 -7.25 15.38
CA VAL A 218 3.67 -8.73 15.39
C VAL A 218 4.02 -9.32 14.03
N HIS A 219 3.58 -8.66 12.96
CA HIS A 219 3.69 -9.13 11.59
C HIS A 219 4.52 -8.11 10.79
N PRO A 220 5.78 -8.41 10.44
CA PRO A 220 6.61 -7.50 9.67
C PRO A 220 6.03 -7.38 8.26
N MET A 221 5.34 -6.26 7.98
CA MET A 221 4.69 -6.05 6.69
C MET A 221 4.98 -4.68 6.08
N LEU A 222 4.95 -4.61 4.75
CA LEU A 222 4.91 -3.34 4.03
C LEU A 222 3.45 -2.90 3.91
N VAL A 223 3.16 -1.65 4.30
CA VAL A 223 1.83 -1.08 4.14
C VAL A 223 1.83 -0.13 2.94
N MET A 224 0.94 -0.35 1.98
CA MET A 224 0.72 0.53 0.84
C MET A 224 -0.71 1.04 0.85
N VAL A 225 -0.89 2.34 0.70
CA VAL A 225 -2.20 2.97 0.87
C VAL A 225 -2.42 3.97 -0.24
N THR A 226 -3.61 3.99 -0.83
CA THR A 226 -3.98 5.07 -1.74
C THR A 226 -4.76 6.16 -1.02
N LYS A 227 -4.58 7.40 -1.48
CA LYS A 227 -5.34 8.56 -1.04
C LYS A 227 -5.68 9.45 -2.23
N ALA A 228 -6.94 9.83 -2.37
CA ALA A 228 -7.34 10.83 -3.35
C ALA A 228 -6.90 12.23 -2.88
N THR A 229 -6.45 13.09 -3.78
CA THR A 229 -6.24 14.50 -3.45
C THR A 229 -7.54 15.29 -3.54
N VAL A 230 -7.64 16.33 -2.71
CA VAL A 230 -8.71 17.31 -2.75
C VAL A 230 -8.12 18.59 -3.28
N LEU A 231 -8.65 19.14 -4.38
CA LEU A 231 -8.24 20.46 -4.84
C LEU A 231 -8.52 21.49 -3.73
N GLY A 232 -7.47 22.17 -3.28
CA GLY A 232 -7.61 23.36 -2.47
C GLY A 232 -8.12 24.48 -3.35
N GLY A 233 -9.32 24.98 -3.08
CA GLY A 233 -9.79 26.19 -3.76
C GLY A 233 -8.88 27.36 -3.38
N ASP A 234 -8.29 28.01 -4.37
CA ASP A 234 -7.52 29.25 -4.19
C ASP A 234 -8.43 30.30 -3.54
N ARG A 235 -8.14 30.64 -2.28
CA ARG A 235 -8.60 31.89 -1.70
C ARG A 235 -7.49 32.91 -1.92
N SER A 236 -7.70 33.77 -2.90
CA SER A 236 -6.97 35.01 -3.23
C SER A 236 -6.02 34.90 -4.42
N GLY A 237 -6.30 35.73 -5.42
CA GLY A 237 -5.39 35.99 -6.53
C GLY A 237 -4.09 36.62 -6.03
N SER A 238 -2.98 35.96 -6.35
CA SER A 238 -1.66 36.56 -6.47
C SER A 238 -0.84 35.62 -7.34
N ASN A 239 -0.29 36.17 -8.42
CA ASN A 239 0.49 35.46 -9.43
C ASN A 239 1.85 35.02 -8.87
N ASP A 240 1.89 33.97 -8.06
CA ASP A 240 3.16 33.30 -7.73
C ASP A 240 3.21 31.90 -8.37
N VAL A 241 4.09 31.81 -9.36
CA VAL A 241 4.44 30.61 -10.13
C VAL A 241 5.25 29.68 -9.25
N THR A 242 4.59 28.97 -8.35
CA THR A 242 5.08 27.74 -7.73
C THR A 242 3.95 26.72 -7.69
N GLN A 243 3.81 25.94 -8.77
CA GLN A 243 2.78 24.91 -8.98
C GLN A 243 2.90 23.67 -8.06
N ASN A 244 3.30 23.82 -6.79
CA ASN A 244 3.67 22.69 -5.93
C ASN A 244 2.78 22.38 -4.72
N SER A 245 1.63 23.02 -4.53
CA SER A 245 0.69 22.58 -3.47
C SER A 245 -0.77 23.01 -3.68
N SER A 246 -1.37 22.70 -4.82
CA SER A 246 -2.81 22.92 -5.04
C SER A 246 -3.72 21.87 -4.37
N TYR A 247 -3.15 20.93 -3.59
CA TYR A 247 -3.91 19.89 -2.90
C TYR A 247 -3.96 20.13 -1.39
N ARG A 248 -5.16 20.07 -0.83
CA ARG A 248 -5.40 20.20 0.60
C ARG A 248 -5.27 18.85 1.28
N GLU A 249 -4.39 18.78 2.29
CA GLU A 249 -4.36 17.63 3.21
C GLU A 249 -5.60 17.64 4.10
N PHE A 250 -6.32 16.52 4.12
CA PHE A 250 -7.52 16.35 4.95
C PHE A 250 -7.35 15.29 6.03
N MET A 251 -6.30 14.47 5.96
CA MET A 251 -6.05 13.44 6.97
C MET A 251 -5.46 14.07 8.25
N PRO A 252 -5.85 13.60 9.45
CA PRO A 252 -5.29 14.07 10.72
C PRO A 252 -3.77 13.87 10.86
N LEU A 253 -3.13 14.65 11.74
CA LEU A 253 -1.68 14.57 12.00
C LEU A 253 -1.21 13.18 12.44
N VAL A 254 -2.08 12.42 13.12
CA VAL A 254 -1.78 11.05 13.56
C VAL A 254 -1.56 10.11 12.37
N TRP A 255 -2.33 10.28 11.29
CA TRP A 255 -2.08 9.57 10.03
C TRP A 255 -0.82 10.10 9.35
N GLN A 256 -0.69 11.42 9.26
CA GLN A 256 0.43 12.04 8.57
C GLN A 256 1.80 11.65 9.13
N SER A 257 1.91 11.55 10.46
CA SER A 257 3.13 11.13 11.18
C SER A 257 3.36 9.62 11.15
N PHE A 258 2.33 8.83 10.83
CA PHE A 258 2.45 7.39 10.66
C PHE A 258 3.00 7.02 9.27
N VAL A 259 2.72 7.84 8.25
CA VAL A 259 3.23 7.64 6.90
C VAL A 259 4.74 7.89 6.85
N THR A 260 5.47 6.92 6.30
CA THR A 260 6.94 7.00 6.16
C THR A 260 7.37 7.52 4.78
N HIS A 261 6.59 7.22 3.75
CA HIS A 261 6.88 7.56 2.36
C HIS A 261 5.62 8.11 1.71
N ARG A 262 5.74 9.24 1.01
CA ARG A 262 4.64 9.82 0.22
C ARG A 262 5.03 9.89 -1.24
N LEU A 263 4.20 9.30 -2.07
CA LEU A 263 4.30 9.34 -3.52
C LEU A 263 3.11 10.12 -4.07
N LEU A 264 3.34 10.97 -5.06
CA LEU A 264 2.32 11.74 -5.74
C LEU A 264 2.23 11.29 -7.19
N VAL A 265 1.06 10.81 -7.58
CA VAL A 265 0.78 10.40 -8.95
C VAL A 265 -0.05 11.47 -9.64
N ARG A 266 0.39 11.97 -10.78
CA ARG A 266 -0.36 12.92 -11.61
C ARG A 266 -0.47 12.39 -13.04
N ALA A 267 -1.60 12.60 -13.68
CA ALA A 267 -1.68 12.44 -15.14
C ALA A 267 -0.91 13.59 -15.80
N VAL A 268 -0.26 13.31 -16.92
CA VAL A 268 0.37 14.32 -17.77
C VAL A 268 -0.56 14.51 -18.96
N ASP A 269 -1.15 15.71 -19.05
CA ASP A 269 -1.99 16.09 -20.18
C ASP A 269 -1.06 16.43 -21.37
N ASP A 270 -0.74 15.43 -22.18
CA ASP A 270 -0.13 15.61 -23.50
C ASP A 270 -1.24 15.49 -24.56
N ASP A 271 -1.64 16.62 -25.15
CA ASP A 271 -2.66 16.69 -26.22
C ASP A 271 -2.28 15.90 -27.49
N SER A 272 -1.05 15.38 -27.57
CA SER A 272 -0.50 14.71 -28.75
C SER A 272 -0.44 13.18 -28.69
N CYS A 273 -0.82 12.52 -27.59
CA CYS A 273 -0.69 11.07 -27.45
C CYS A 273 -2.03 10.36 -27.18
N GLU A 274 -2.29 9.27 -27.91
CA GLU A 274 -3.44 8.38 -27.68
C GLU A 274 -3.41 7.66 -26.31
N GLN A 275 -2.26 7.70 -25.61
CA GLN A 275 -2.06 7.03 -24.31
C GLN A 275 -1.78 8.05 -23.20
N THR A 276 -2.52 7.93 -22.09
CA THR A 276 -2.34 8.76 -20.91
C THR A 276 -1.01 8.42 -20.22
N ARG A 277 -0.11 9.41 -20.16
CA ARG A 277 1.14 9.35 -19.39
C ARG A 277 0.88 9.74 -17.93
N TYR A 278 1.62 9.12 -17.03
CA TYR A 278 1.56 9.44 -15.61
C TYR A 278 2.94 9.75 -15.07
N LEU A 279 2.97 10.65 -14.09
CA LEU A 279 4.14 11.09 -13.37
C LEU A 279 4.03 10.60 -11.91
N LEU A 280 5.03 9.89 -11.43
CA LEU A 280 5.21 9.53 -10.03
C LEU A 280 6.31 10.41 -9.43
N GLU A 281 5.96 11.26 -8.47
CA GLU A 281 6.87 12.17 -7.76
C GLU A 281 6.99 11.74 -6.29
N TRP A 282 8.20 11.74 -5.74
CA TRP A 282 8.43 11.42 -4.34
C TRP A 282 8.40 12.70 -3.47
N LEU A 283 7.41 12.80 -2.56
CA LEU A 283 7.22 13.96 -1.68
C LEU A 283 7.92 13.87 -0.30
N LEU A 284 7.94 12.70 0.35
CA LEU A 284 8.44 12.55 1.73
C LEU A 284 9.45 11.41 1.86
N SER A 285 10.64 11.70 2.40
CA SER A 285 11.78 10.79 2.66
C SER A 285 12.78 10.57 1.50
N SER A 286 12.68 11.33 0.40
CA SER A 286 13.71 11.27 -0.66
C SER A 286 14.84 12.29 -0.42
N PRO A 287 16.12 11.88 -0.54
CA PRO A 287 17.26 12.81 -0.57
C PRO A 287 17.42 13.54 -1.92
N ARG A 288 16.69 13.16 -2.98
CA ARG A 288 16.64 13.83 -4.29
C ARG A 288 15.22 13.82 -4.85
N SER A 289 14.75 14.90 -5.47
CA SER A 289 13.43 14.92 -6.14
C SER A 289 13.41 13.86 -7.24
N PHE A 290 12.83 12.71 -6.94
CA PHE A 290 12.73 11.58 -7.85
C PHE A 290 11.40 11.67 -8.58
N VAL A 291 11.48 11.61 -9.90
CA VAL A 291 10.34 11.70 -10.79
C VAL A 291 10.45 10.56 -11.79
N GLU A 292 9.41 9.73 -11.87
CA GLU A 292 9.33 8.61 -12.80
C GLU A 292 8.11 8.77 -13.70
N ARG A 293 8.28 8.49 -14.99
CA ARG A 293 7.19 8.51 -15.98
C ARG A 293 6.80 7.10 -16.34
N PHE A 294 5.51 6.84 -16.40
CA PHE A 294 4.98 5.54 -16.76
C PHE A 294 3.68 5.67 -17.55
N LEU A 295 3.38 4.62 -18.30
CA LEU A 295 2.19 4.46 -19.13
C LEU A 295 1.31 3.36 -18.55
N VAL A 296 0.00 3.56 -18.61
CA VAL A 296 -0.99 2.52 -18.29
C VAL A 296 -1.52 1.97 -19.61
N LYS A 297 -1.29 0.68 -19.87
CA LYS A 297 -1.77 -0.05 -21.05
C LYS A 297 -2.65 -1.21 -20.62
N ASP A 298 -3.30 -1.88 -21.58
CA ASP A 298 -4.05 -3.10 -21.31
C ASP A 298 -3.17 -4.22 -20.74
N ALA A 299 -1.91 -4.31 -21.20
CA ALA A 299 -0.91 -5.23 -20.65
C ALA A 299 -0.34 -4.81 -19.28
N GLY A 300 -0.75 -3.65 -18.75
CA GLY A 300 -0.35 -3.14 -17.44
C GLY A 300 0.51 -1.88 -17.50
N LEU A 301 1.26 -1.63 -16.41
CA LEU A 301 2.20 -0.51 -16.28
C LEU A 301 3.49 -0.77 -17.05
N SER A 302 3.93 0.24 -17.82
CA SER A 302 5.22 0.23 -18.52
C SER A 302 5.98 1.53 -18.28
N CYS A 303 7.31 1.48 -18.21
CA CYS A 303 8.12 2.69 -18.21
C CYS A 303 7.93 3.44 -19.53
N ASP A 304 7.83 4.77 -19.44
CA ASP A 304 8.01 5.63 -20.60
C ASP A 304 9.53 5.74 -20.83
N LEU A 305 10.03 5.14 -21.91
CA LEU A 305 11.47 5.12 -22.27
C LEU A 305 11.88 6.46 -22.90
#